data_AF-A0A7Y2DXU4-F1
#
_entry.id   AF-A0A7Y2DXU4-F1
#
_cell.length_a   1.000
_cell.length_b   1.000
_cell.length_c   1.000
_cell.angle_alpha   90.00
_cell.angle_beta   90.00
_cell.angle_gamma   90.00
#
_symmetry.space_group_name_H-M   'P 1'
#
loop_
_entity.id
_entity.type
_entity.pdbx_description
1 polymer ?
#
loop_
_entity_poly.entity_id
_entity_poly.type
_entity_poly.pdbx_seq_one_letter_code
_entity_poly.pdbx_strand_id
1 'polypeptide(L)'
;MLEKAASAILILVGLVNIAPVIVFFFPGQTKKLYGLPIEGENLMILMRHRGVLLALVGLALIYAAFKPEFRMAAIIAAFISKIVFIFLTFTSTGYSPEIRQVALIDVGAMVLLGVVLGIQFYRN
;
A
#
# COMPACT_ATOMS: atom_id res chain seq x y z
N MET A 1 -9.89 10.02 -21.94
CA MET A 1 -9.52 8.61 -21.68
C MET A 1 -8.47 8.49 -20.57
N LEU A 2 -7.40 9.28 -20.62
CA LEU A 2 -6.32 9.28 -19.60
C LEU A 2 -6.80 9.51 -18.15
N GLU A 3 -7.78 10.39 -17.92
CA GLU A 3 -8.36 10.61 -16.59
C GLU A 3 -9.03 9.37 -16.00
N LYS A 4 -9.78 8.63 -16.82
CA LYS A 4 -10.43 7.38 -16.38
C LYS A 4 -9.39 6.33 -16.04
N ALA A 5 -8.30 6.26 -16.81
CA ALA A 5 -7.17 5.38 -16.53
C ALA A 5 -6.48 5.75 -15.22
N ALA A 6 -6.23 7.05 -14.97
CA ALA A 6 -5.64 7.52 -13.72
C ALA A 6 -6.51 7.17 -12.49
N SER A 7 -7.83 7.42 -12.57
CA SER A 7 -8.75 7.03 -11.50
C SER A 7 -8.80 5.50 -11.29
N ALA A 8 -8.80 4.70 -12.36
CA ALA A 8 -8.77 3.25 -12.26
C ALA A 8 -7.49 2.74 -11.58
N ILE A 9 -6.33 3.33 -11.92
CA ILE A 9 -5.05 3.00 -11.29
C ILE A 9 -5.07 3.36 -9.79
N LEU A 10 -5.55 4.54 -9.43
CA LEU A 10 -5.66 4.96 -8.03
C LEU A 10 -6.56 4.02 -7.22
N ILE A 11 -7.67 3.58 -7.80
CA ILE A 11 -8.56 2.59 -7.16
C ILE A 11 -7.84 1.26 -6.97
N LEU A 12 -7.16 0.75 -8.00
CA LEU A 12 -6.45 -0.52 -7.95
C LEU A 12 -5.35 -0.50 -6.88
N VAL A 13 -4.50 0.52 -6.87
CA VAL A 13 -3.43 0.66 -5.87
C VAL A 13 -4.03 0.88 -4.47
N GLY A 14 -5.13 1.63 -4.36
CA GLY A 14 -5.84 1.81 -3.11
C GLY A 14 -6.36 0.49 -2.52
N LEU A 15 -6.91 -0.40 -3.35
CA LEU A 15 -7.36 -1.73 -2.93
C LEU A 15 -6.20 -2.61 -2.43
N VAL A 16 -5.05 -2.57 -3.11
CA VAL A 16 -3.84 -3.27 -2.65
C VAL A 16 -3.42 -2.78 -1.26
N ASN A 17 -3.45 -1.47 -1.02
CA ASN A 17 -3.13 -0.89 0.29
C ASN A 17 -4.14 -1.23 1.39
N ILE A 18 -5.40 -1.55 1.04
CA ILE A 18 -6.42 -1.97 2.00
C ILE A 18 -6.24 -3.43 2.42
N ALA A 19 -5.67 -4.28 1.57
CA ALA A 19 -5.55 -5.72 1.83
C ALA A 19 -5.00 -6.09 3.25
N PRO A 20 -3.98 -5.41 3.80
CA PRO A 20 -3.46 -5.70 5.14
C PRO A 20 -4.46 -5.50 6.28
N VAL A 21 -5.54 -4.74 6.08
CA VAL A 21 -6.59 -4.52 7.10
C VAL A 21 -7.27 -5.82 7.52
N ILE A 22 -7.22 -6.87 6.68
CA ILE A 22 -7.80 -8.17 7.02
C ILE A 22 -7.20 -8.76 8.30
N VAL A 23 -5.94 -8.43 8.63
CA VAL A 23 -5.25 -8.85 9.86
C VAL A 23 -5.90 -8.25 11.11
N PHE A 24 -6.52 -7.07 11.00
CA PHE A 24 -7.24 -6.44 12.10
C PHE A 24 -8.43 -7.30 12.55
N PHE A 25 -9.23 -7.78 11.59
CA PHE A 25 -10.41 -8.60 11.84
C PHE A 25 -10.07 -10.08 12.06
N PHE A 26 -9.04 -10.59 11.36
CA PHE A 26 -8.66 -12.00 11.35
C PHE A 26 -7.17 -12.15 11.69
N PRO A 27 -6.82 -12.23 12.98
CA PRO A 27 -5.44 -12.29 13.46
C PRO A 27 -4.66 -13.49 12.89
N GLY A 28 -5.35 -14.61 12.62
CA GLY A 28 -4.77 -15.81 12.02
C GLY A 28 -4.31 -15.64 10.56
N GLN A 29 -4.71 -14.57 9.87
CA GLN A 29 -4.27 -14.28 8.49
C GLN A 29 -2.85 -13.74 8.40
N THR A 30 -2.21 -13.40 9.53
CA THR A 30 -0.80 -13.00 9.59
C THR A 30 0.12 -14.04 8.98
N LYS A 31 -0.13 -15.33 9.24
CA LYS A 31 0.64 -16.44 8.63
C LYS A 31 0.50 -16.48 7.10
N LYS A 32 -0.67 -16.13 6.57
CA LYS A 32 -0.93 -16.11 5.13
C LYS A 32 -0.30 -14.89 4.44
N LEU A 33 -0.28 -13.74 5.11
CA LEU A 33 0.24 -12.48 4.57
C LEU A 33 1.74 -12.29 4.78
N TYR A 34 2.31 -12.89 5.83
CA TYR A 34 3.69 -12.68 6.26
C TYR A 34 4.46 -13.99 6.46
N GLY A 35 3.89 -15.16 6.18
CA GLY A 35 4.60 -16.45 6.15
C GLY A 35 4.96 -17.07 7.50
N LEU A 36 4.93 -16.28 8.58
CA LEU A 36 5.33 -16.71 9.91
C LEU A 36 4.21 -16.44 10.93
N PRO A 37 4.05 -17.31 11.94
CA PRO A 37 3.23 -16.97 13.10
C PRO A 37 3.86 -15.75 13.78
N ILE A 38 3.06 -14.71 13.95
CA ILE A 38 3.47 -13.53 14.69
C ILE A 38 3.25 -13.83 16.17
N GLU A 39 4.34 -14.17 16.86
CA GLU A 39 4.31 -14.54 18.26
C GLU A 39 4.36 -13.30 19.16
N GLY A 40 3.51 -13.29 20.19
CA GLY A 40 3.42 -12.19 21.18
C GLY A 40 2.33 -11.16 20.88
N GLU A 41 1.57 -10.82 21.92
CA GLU A 41 0.44 -9.90 21.86
C GLU A 41 0.83 -8.49 21.40
N ASN A 42 2.01 -8.03 21.83
CA ASN A 42 2.54 -6.72 21.46
C ASN A 42 2.76 -6.58 19.94
N LEU A 43 3.36 -7.58 19.30
CA LEU A 43 3.62 -7.55 17.86
C LEU A 43 2.32 -7.68 17.06
N MET A 44 1.38 -8.47 17.56
CA MET A 44 0.04 -8.57 16.97
C MET A 44 -0.70 -7.23 16.98
N ILE A 45 -0.65 -6.47 18.07
CA ILE A 45 -1.24 -5.12 18.13
C ILE A 45 -0.61 -4.22 17.06
N LEU A 46 0.73 -4.21 16.93
CA LEU A 46 1.43 -3.41 15.93
C LEU A 46 1.04 -3.77 14.50
N MET A 47 0.86 -5.06 14.19
CA MET A 47 0.47 -5.51 12.85
C MET A 47 -0.97 -5.17 12.51
N ARG A 48 -1.89 -5.26 13.48
CA ARG A 48 -3.27 -4.81 13.31
C ARG A 48 -3.35 -3.30 13.09
N HIS A 49 -2.63 -2.52 13.91
CA HIS A 49 -2.54 -1.07 13.76
C HIS A 49 -1.95 -0.68 12.40
N ARG A 50 -0.87 -1.34 11.97
CA ARG A 50 -0.28 -1.15 10.64
C ARG A 50 -1.29 -1.43 9.52
N GLY A 51 -2.07 -2.49 9.65
CA GLY A 51 -3.12 -2.83 8.69
C GLY A 51 -4.14 -1.70 8.52
N VAL A 52 -4.56 -1.08 9.62
CA VAL A 52 -5.49 0.07 9.60
C VAL A 52 -4.83 1.31 8.98
N LEU A 53 -3.58 1.63 9.32
CA LEU A 53 -2.87 2.76 8.73
C LEU A 53 -2.74 2.63 7.21
N LEU A 54 -2.40 1.43 6.71
CA LEU A 54 -2.33 1.17 5.27
C LEU A 54 -3.71 1.29 4.60
N ALA A 55 -4.77 0.84 5.27
CA ALA A 55 -6.13 1.00 4.79
C ALA A 55 -6.55 2.47 4.67
N LEU A 56 -6.15 3.33 5.61
CA LEU A 56 -6.40 4.77 5.51
C LEU A 56 -5.74 5.38 4.27
N VAL A 57 -4.49 5.00 3.98
CA VAL A 57 -3.80 5.43 2.75
C VAL A 57 -4.52 4.91 1.51
N GLY A 58 -4.97 3.65 1.53
CA GLY A 58 -5.71 3.06 0.42
C GLY A 58 -7.06 3.75 0.15
N LEU A 59 -7.80 4.09 1.21
CA LEU A 59 -9.03 4.87 1.14
C LEU A 59 -8.78 6.28 0.62
N ALA A 60 -7.69 6.94 1.03
CA ALA A 60 -7.31 8.24 0.52
C ALA A 60 -7.02 8.21 -0.98
N LEU A 61 -6.35 7.16 -1.49
CA LEU A 61 -6.13 6.96 -2.93
C LEU A 61 -7.45 6.75 -3.69
N ILE A 62 -8.34 5.91 -3.17
CA ILE A 62 -9.67 5.69 -3.77
C ILE A 62 -10.48 6.99 -3.80
N TYR A 63 -10.48 7.74 -2.70
CA TYR A 63 -11.17 9.03 -2.62
C TYR A 63 -10.61 10.03 -3.63
N ALA A 64 -9.28 10.10 -3.75
CA ALA A 64 -8.61 10.95 -4.74
C ALA A 64 -8.87 10.54 -6.20
N ALA A 65 -9.30 9.29 -6.45
CA ALA A 65 -9.76 8.89 -7.78
C ALA A 65 -11.01 9.68 -8.22
N PHE A 66 -11.86 10.10 -7.29
CA PHE A 66 -13.08 10.88 -7.53
C PHE A 66 -12.91 12.38 -7.27
N LYS A 67 -11.91 12.77 -6.46
CA LYS A 67 -11.61 14.16 -6.12
C LYS A 67 -10.16 14.50 -6.51
N PRO A 68 -9.93 15.01 -7.73
CA PRO A 68 -8.59 15.27 -8.27
C PRO A 68 -7.69 16.15 -7.39
N GLU A 69 -8.30 17.09 -6.65
CA GLU A 69 -7.63 18.00 -5.71
C GLU A 69 -6.79 17.27 -4.64
N PHE A 70 -7.19 16.05 -4.25
CA PHE A 70 -6.49 15.27 -3.23
C PHE A 70 -5.45 14.28 -3.80
N ARG A 71 -5.34 14.16 -5.14
CA ARG A 71 -4.47 13.15 -5.77
C ARG A 71 -3.02 13.31 -5.39
N MET A 72 -2.48 14.51 -5.46
CA MET A 72 -1.06 14.74 -5.15
C MET A 72 -0.74 14.32 -3.71
N ALA A 73 -1.56 14.73 -2.74
CA ALA A 73 -1.39 14.38 -1.33
C ALA A 73 -1.50 12.85 -1.10
N ALA A 74 -2.51 12.20 -1.68
CA ALA A 74 -2.71 10.77 -1.54
C ALA A 74 -1.57 9.95 -2.17
N ILE A 75 -1.09 10.37 -3.35
CA ILE A 75 0.01 9.73 -4.05
C ILE A 75 1.31 9.87 -3.25
N ILE A 76 1.61 11.06 -2.71
CA ILE A 76 2.80 11.28 -1.87
C ILE A 76 2.77 10.39 -0.63
N ALA A 77 1.63 10.33 0.08
CA ALA A 77 1.47 9.48 1.26
C ALA A 77 1.70 7.99 0.91
N ALA A 78 1.15 7.52 -0.21
CA ALA A 78 1.35 6.16 -0.68
C ALA A 78 2.81 5.88 -1.08
N PHE A 79 3.49 6.82 -1.73
CA PHE A 79 4.91 6.69 -2.08
C PHE A 79 5.78 6.58 -0.84
N ILE A 80 5.62 7.49 0.13
CA ILE A 80 6.39 7.46 1.38
C ILE A 80 6.20 6.12 2.09
N SER A 81 4.94 5.68 2.24
CA SER A 81 4.62 4.40 2.88
C SER A 81 5.30 3.21 2.19
N LYS A 82 5.32 3.17 0.85
CA LYS A 82 5.90 2.06 0.09
C LYS A 82 7.42 2.10 0.08
N ILE A 83 8.02 3.28 -0.12
CA ILE A 83 9.47 3.46 -0.12
C ILE A 83 10.07 3.00 1.21
N VAL A 84 9.49 3.43 2.33
CA VAL A 84 9.99 3.03 3.66
C VAL A 84 9.89 1.51 3.83
N PHE A 85 8.78 0.89 3.45
CA PHE A 85 8.62 -0.56 3.58
C PHE A 85 9.58 -1.36 2.70
N ILE A 86 9.74 -0.95 1.44
CA ILE A 86 10.70 -1.54 0.48
C ILE A 86 12.12 -1.40 1.02
N PHE A 87 12.51 -0.20 1.44
CA PHE A 87 13.83 0.08 2.00
C PHE A 87 14.14 -0.81 3.20
N LEU A 88 13.21 -0.91 4.16
CA LEU A 88 13.38 -1.77 5.34
C LEU A 88 13.45 -3.25 4.96
N THR A 89 12.68 -3.69 3.98
CA THR A 89 12.68 -5.09 3.52
C THR A 89 14.04 -5.46 2.91
N PHE A 90 14.61 -4.60 2.05
CA PHE A 90 15.88 -4.91 1.37
C PHE A 90 17.13 -4.61 2.20
N THR A 91 17.02 -3.87 3.30
CA THR A 91 18.13 -3.64 4.24
C THR A 91 18.12 -4.60 5.43
N SER A 92 17.05 -5.36 5.63
CA SER A 92 16.93 -6.38 6.68
C SER A 92 17.29 -7.78 6.17
N THR A 93 17.78 -8.64 7.06
CA THR A 93 18.02 -10.07 6.79
C THR A 93 16.98 -10.94 7.52
N GLY A 94 16.71 -12.15 7.02
CA GLY A 94 15.83 -13.11 7.70
C GLY A 94 14.32 -12.87 7.58
N TYR A 95 13.87 -12.04 6.63
CA TYR A 95 12.44 -11.86 6.33
C TYR A 95 11.88 -13.04 5.52
N SER A 96 10.57 -13.26 5.63
CA SER A 96 9.87 -14.35 4.94
C SER A 96 9.67 -14.08 3.44
N PRO A 97 9.52 -15.13 2.60
CA PRO A 97 9.20 -14.97 1.18
C PRO A 97 7.95 -14.12 0.92
N GLU A 98 6.97 -14.15 1.81
CA GLU A 98 5.71 -13.41 1.74
C GLU A 98 5.95 -11.91 1.94
N ILE A 99 6.82 -11.51 2.88
CA ILE A 99 7.24 -10.10 3.01
C ILE A 99 7.90 -9.61 1.73
N ARG A 100 8.75 -10.46 1.10
CA ARG A 100 9.35 -10.16 -0.20
C ARG A 100 8.29 -9.92 -1.27
N GLN A 101 7.27 -10.79 -1.31
CA GLN A 101 6.19 -10.70 -2.29
C GLN A 101 5.41 -9.40 -2.13
N VAL A 102 5.10 -8.98 -0.89
CA VAL A 102 4.46 -7.70 -0.62
C VAL A 102 5.34 -6.54 -1.09
N ALA A 103 6.65 -6.57 -0.85
CA ALA A 103 7.56 -5.53 -1.33
C ALA A 103 7.60 -5.44 -2.86
N LEU A 104 7.55 -6.58 -3.57
CA LEU A 104 7.47 -6.60 -5.04
C LEU A 104 6.14 -6.04 -5.56
N ILE A 105 5.02 -6.35 -4.90
CA ILE A 105 3.71 -5.75 -5.20
C ILE A 105 3.78 -4.23 -5.01
N ASP A 106 4.44 -3.76 -3.94
CA ASP A 106 4.62 -2.33 -3.67
C ASP A 106 5.47 -1.62 -4.73
N VAL A 107 6.50 -2.27 -5.27
CA VAL A 107 7.27 -1.75 -6.42
C VAL A 107 6.35 -1.57 -7.64
N GLY A 108 5.54 -2.58 -7.97
CA GLY A 108 4.56 -2.48 -9.07
C GLY A 108 3.56 -1.35 -8.85
N ALA A 109 3.05 -1.21 -7.63
CA ALA A 109 2.15 -0.12 -7.25
C ALA A 109 2.82 1.26 -7.37
N MET A 110 4.10 1.40 -7.00
CA MET A 110 4.85 2.65 -7.19
C MET A 110 5.00 3.03 -8.67
N VAL A 111 5.28 2.06 -9.55
CA VAL A 111 5.35 2.31 -10.99
C VAL A 111 4.02 2.83 -11.51
N LEU A 112 2.91 2.19 -11.12
CA LEU A 112 1.56 2.62 -11.49
C LEU A 112 1.23 4.04 -10.99
N LEU A 113 1.57 4.38 -9.75
CA LEU A 113 1.41 5.74 -9.23
C LEU A 113 2.29 6.76 -9.96
N GLY A 114 3.49 6.37 -10.38
CA GLY A 114 4.37 7.18 -11.21
C GLY A 114 3.75 7.52 -12.58
N VAL A 115 3.05 6.56 -13.20
CA VAL A 115 2.29 6.81 -14.44
C VAL A 115 1.18 7.83 -14.20
N VAL A 116 0.46 7.74 -13.08
CA VAL A 116 -0.58 8.71 -12.72
C VAL A 116 -0.02 10.12 -12.55
N LEU A 117 1.15 10.26 -11.90
CA LEU A 117 1.85 11.54 -11.79
C LEU A 117 2.25 12.07 -13.17
N GLY A 118 2.83 11.23 -14.04
CA GLY A 118 3.20 11.63 -15.40
C GLY A 118 2.00 12.13 -16.21
N ILE A 119 0.84 11.47 -16.09
CA ILE A 119 -0.40 11.92 -16.72
C ILE A 119 -0.86 13.29 -16.18
N GLN A 120 -0.71 13.54 -14.87
CA GLN A 120 -1.07 14.83 -14.27
C GLN A 120 -0.16 15.96 -14.73
N PHE A 121 1.16 15.74 -14.76
CA PHE A 121 2.13 16.73 -15.22
C PHE A 121 1.99 17.07 -16.69
N TYR A 122 1.70 16.09 -17.56
CA TYR A 122 1.51 16.35 -19.00
C TYR A 122 0.26 17.20 -19.29
N ARG A 123 -0.70 17.24 -18.37
CA ARG A 123 -1.98 17.94 -18.55
C ARG A 123 -1.98 19.37 -17.99
N ASN A 124 -0.99 19.74 -17.19
CA ASN A 124 -0.89 21.01 -16.48
C ASN A 124 0.08 21.95 -17.19
#